data_AF-A0A1S3QM71-F1
#
_entry.id   AF-A0A1S3QM71-F1
#
_cell.length_a   1.000
_cell.length_b   1.000
_cell.length_c   1.000
_cell.angle_alpha   90.00
_cell.angle_beta   90.00
_cell.angle_gamma   90.00
#
_symmetry.space_group_name_H-M   'P 1'
#
loop_
_entity.id
_entity.type
_entity.pdbx_description
1 polymer ?
#
loop_
_entity_poly.entity_id
_entity_poly.type
_entity_poly.pdbx_seq_one_letter_code
_entity_poly.pdbx_strand_id
1 'polypeptide(L)'
;MYYNWLLVITIPVMYNWTLIIARASFEELQSDFLIYWFIIDCVSDVVYLADMVFRTRTGYLEQGLLVKDQKKLIDRYINSLQYKLDLISMIPTDIFYVYFGLNYPEIRLNKLFRINRMLEFFQRTETRTNFPNVLRISNLVMYIVIIIHWNACLYYSFSK
;
A
#
# COMPACT_ATOMS: atom_id res chain seq x y z
N MET A 1 4.83 19.43 2.08
CA MET A 1 3.50 18.85 2.41
C MET A 1 3.25 17.53 1.67
N TYR A 2 3.24 17.49 0.33
CA TYR A 2 3.03 16.23 -0.42
C TYR A 2 4.05 15.12 -0.09
N TYR A 3 5.33 15.46 0.05
CA TYR A 3 6.36 14.48 0.43
C TYR A 3 6.11 13.84 1.82
N ASN A 4 5.72 14.64 2.81
CA ASN A 4 5.41 14.13 4.14
C ASN A 4 4.18 13.23 4.11
N TRP A 5 3.19 13.55 3.27
CA TRP A 5 2.03 12.68 3.03
C TRP A 5 2.43 11.33 2.40
N LEU A 6 3.35 11.35 1.43
CA LEU A 6 3.93 10.12 0.87
C LEU A 6 4.68 9.27 1.91
N LEU A 7 5.26 9.89 2.94
CA LEU A 7 5.87 9.15 4.06
C LEU A 7 4.80 8.54 4.97
N VAL A 8 3.74 9.31 5.29
CA VAL A 8 2.62 8.81 6.09
C VAL A 8 1.97 7.61 5.42
N ILE A 9 1.87 7.58 4.09
CA ILE A 9 1.24 6.47 3.38
C ILE A 9 2.14 5.24 3.19
N THR A 10 3.46 5.40 3.16
CA THR A 10 4.35 4.24 3.06
C THR A 10 4.29 3.35 4.30
N ILE A 11 3.99 3.91 5.47
CA ILE A 11 3.84 3.17 6.73
C ILE A 11 2.73 2.10 6.64
N PRO A 12 1.45 2.44 6.36
CA PRO A 12 0.39 1.44 6.23
C PRO A 12 0.62 0.49 5.05
N VAL A 13 1.26 0.93 3.95
CA VAL A 13 1.57 0.03 2.82
C VAL A 13 2.58 -1.04 3.24
N MET A 14 3.65 -0.65 3.96
CA MET A 14 4.63 -1.59 4.50
C MET A 14 4.02 -2.54 5.51
N TYR A 15 3.22 -2.02 6.43
CA TYR A 15 2.47 -2.81 7.40
C TYR A 15 1.61 -3.88 6.70
N ASN A 16 0.84 -3.49 5.69
CA ASN A 16 -0.02 -4.43 4.97
C ASN A 16 0.82 -5.47 4.19
N TRP A 17 1.96 -5.06 3.61
CA TRP A 17 2.85 -5.95 2.87
C TRP A 17 3.53 -7.04 3.72
N THR A 18 3.80 -6.78 5.00
CA THR A 18 4.44 -7.76 5.88
C THR A 18 3.44 -8.56 6.69
N LEU A 19 2.41 -7.91 7.22
CA LEU A 19 1.53 -8.53 8.22
C LEU A 19 0.35 -9.29 7.62
N ILE A 20 -0.14 -8.94 6.42
CA ILE A 20 -1.22 -9.72 5.78
C ILE A 20 -0.77 -11.16 5.54
N ILE A 21 0.45 -11.34 5.03
CA ILE A 21 0.98 -12.68 4.72
C ILE A 21 1.40 -13.42 5.98
N ALA A 22 1.96 -12.73 6.97
CA ALA A 22 2.20 -13.32 8.27
C ALA A 22 0.89 -13.83 8.91
N ARG A 23 -0.19 -13.04 8.85
CA ARG A 23 -1.51 -13.43 9.37
C ARG A 23 -2.16 -14.55 8.57
N ALA A 24 -1.90 -14.64 7.28
CA ALA A 24 -2.37 -15.75 6.45
C ALA A 24 -1.66 -17.06 6.81
N SER A 25 -0.37 -17.02 7.12
CA SER A 25 0.40 -18.23 7.47
C SER A 25 0.31 -18.63 8.94
N PHE A 26 0.13 -17.67 9.86
CA PHE A 26 0.04 -17.91 11.30
C PHE A 26 -1.38 -17.60 11.82
N GLU A 27 -2.26 -18.58 11.74
CA GLU A 27 -3.68 -18.46 12.15
C GLU A 27 -3.85 -18.08 13.64
N GLU A 28 -2.95 -18.54 14.52
CA GLU A 28 -2.97 -18.21 15.96
C GLU A 28 -2.78 -16.70 16.22
N LEU A 29 -1.95 -16.04 15.39
CA LEU A 29 -1.72 -14.60 15.47
C LEU A 29 -3.01 -13.80 15.16
N GLN A 30 -3.86 -14.35 14.30
CA GLN A 30 -5.14 -13.77 13.90
C GLN A 30 -6.22 -14.01 14.96
N SER A 31 -6.29 -15.21 15.54
CA SER A 31 -7.33 -15.56 16.52
C SER A 31 -7.19 -14.80 17.83
N ASP A 32 -5.95 -14.60 18.31
CA ASP A 32 -5.70 -14.05 19.63
C ASP A 32 -5.88 -12.52 19.69
N PHE A 33 -5.67 -11.83 18.56
CA PHE A 33 -5.67 -10.36 18.49
C PHE A 33 -6.65 -9.78 17.45
N LEU A 34 -7.73 -10.51 17.13
CA LEU A 34 -8.67 -10.17 16.06
C LEU A 34 -9.18 -8.71 16.13
N ILE A 35 -9.54 -8.22 17.33
CA ILE A 35 -10.04 -6.85 17.54
C ILE A 35 -8.96 -5.80 17.23
N TYR A 36 -7.72 -6.02 17.69
CA TYR A 36 -6.61 -5.09 17.43
C TYR A 36 -6.30 -5.01 15.95
N TRP A 37 -6.27 -6.16 15.27
CA TRP A 37 -6.07 -6.21 13.83
C TRP A 37 -7.17 -5.48 13.07
N PHE A 38 -8.43 -5.63 13.49
CA PHE A 38 -9.55 -4.92 12.88
C PHE A 38 -9.40 -3.39 12.98
N ILE A 39 -8.97 -2.88 14.15
CA ILE A 39 -8.75 -1.45 14.35
C ILE A 39 -7.63 -0.94 13.43
N ILE A 40 -6.49 -1.65 13.38
CA ILE A 40 -5.36 -1.22 12.54
C ILE A 40 -5.72 -1.28 11.05
N ASP A 41 -6.43 -2.34 10.63
CA ASP A 41 -6.88 -2.48 9.26
C ASP A 41 -7.84 -1.34 8.88
N CYS A 42 -8.77 -0.99 9.76
CA CYS A 42 -9.70 0.14 9.58
C CYS A 42 -8.97 1.48 9.46
N VAL A 43 -7.99 1.73 10.33
CA VAL A 43 -7.16 2.94 10.26
C VAL A 43 -6.41 3.00 8.92
N SER A 44 -5.87 1.87 8.45
CA SER A 44 -5.17 1.83 7.16
C SER A 44 -6.11 2.17 5.99
N ASP A 45 -7.37 1.73 6.03
CA ASP A 45 -8.37 2.02 5.00
C ASP A 45 -8.78 3.48 4.98
N VAL A 46 -8.93 4.11 6.15
CA VAL A 46 -9.19 5.55 6.25
C VAL A 46 -8.03 6.36 5.66
N VAL A 47 -6.78 5.96 5.94
CA VAL A 47 -5.60 6.63 5.35
C VAL A 47 -5.57 6.45 3.83
N TYR A 48 -5.97 5.28 3.34
CA TYR A 48 -6.03 5.00 1.91
C TYR A 48 -7.11 5.80 1.17
N LEU A 49 -8.28 5.94 1.78
CA LEU A 49 -9.34 6.82 1.31
C LEU A 49 -8.88 8.28 1.27
N ALA A 50 -8.24 8.76 2.34
CA ALA A 50 -7.70 10.12 2.38
C ALA A 50 -6.69 10.35 1.25
N ASP A 51 -5.82 9.37 0.96
CA ASP A 51 -4.85 9.50 -0.14
C ASP A 51 -5.52 9.67 -1.50
N MET A 52 -6.60 8.93 -1.77
CA MET A 52 -7.34 9.06 -3.02
C MET A 52 -7.91 10.48 -3.17
N VAL A 53 -8.44 11.05 -2.09
CA VAL A 53 -8.91 12.44 -2.06
C VAL A 53 -7.75 13.40 -2.31
N PHE A 54 -6.60 13.23 -1.65
CA PHE A 54 -5.42 14.06 -1.88
C PHE A 54 -4.90 13.96 -3.32
N ARG A 55 -4.95 12.77 -3.95
CA ARG A 55 -4.56 12.60 -5.36
C ARG A 55 -5.43 13.40 -6.32
N THR A 56 -6.74 13.39 -6.13
CA THR A 56 -7.65 14.19 -7.00
C THR A 56 -7.36 15.69 -6.95
N ARG A 57 -6.69 16.16 -5.89
CA ARG A 57 -6.32 17.56 -5.68
C ARG A 57 -4.84 17.86 -6.00
N THR A 58 -4.02 16.84 -6.27
CA THR A 58 -2.59 17.02 -6.52
C THR A 58 -2.35 17.42 -7.98
N GLY A 59 -1.82 18.62 -8.21
CA GLY A 59 -1.49 19.12 -9.55
C GLY A 59 -0.34 18.37 -10.20
N TYR A 60 -0.39 18.21 -11.52
CA TYR A 60 0.71 17.62 -12.31
C TYR A 60 1.40 18.69 -13.18
N LEU A 61 2.64 18.42 -13.58
CA LEU A 61 3.39 19.25 -14.52
C LEU A 61 3.09 18.81 -15.96
N GLU A 62 2.61 19.74 -16.77
CA GLU A 62 2.40 19.58 -18.21
C GLU A 62 3.27 20.60 -18.93
N GLN A 63 4.22 20.15 -19.75
CA GLN A 63 5.12 21.04 -20.53
C GLN A 63 5.84 22.12 -19.67
N GLY A 64 6.18 21.78 -18.42
CA GLY A 64 6.85 22.71 -17.48
C GLY A 64 5.90 23.66 -16.74
N LEU A 65 4.60 23.67 -17.05
CA LEU A 65 3.57 24.43 -16.36
C LEU A 65 2.83 23.54 -15.35
N LEU A 66 2.61 24.05 -14.14
CA LEU A 66 1.85 23.35 -13.11
C LEU A 66 0.36 23.49 -13.41
N VAL A 67 -0.25 22.44 -13.95
CA VAL A 67 -1.69 22.41 -14.23
C VAL A 67 -2.42 22.04 -12.94
N LYS A 68 -3.31 22.92 -12.49
CA LYS A 68 -4.17 22.72 -11.31
C LYS A 68 -5.66 22.58 -11.65
N ASP A 69 -6.00 22.51 -12.93
CA ASP A 69 -7.37 22.38 -13.41
C ASP A 69 -7.99 21.07 -12.94
N GLN A 70 -8.92 21.12 -11.99
CA GLN A 70 -9.50 19.93 -11.33
C GLN A 70 -10.10 18.91 -12.34
N LYS A 71 -10.72 19.37 -13.42
CA LYS A 71 -11.29 18.49 -14.46
C LYS A 71 -10.20 17.71 -15.20
N LYS A 72 -9.11 18.37 -15.61
CA LYS A 72 -7.97 17.72 -16.28
C LYS A 72 -7.21 16.78 -15.35
N LEU A 73 -7.10 17.13 -14.06
CA LEU A 73 -6.52 16.26 -13.04
C LEU A 73 -7.29 14.95 -12.93
N ILE A 74 -8.63 15.03 -12.84
CA ILE A 74 -9.50 13.86 -12.72
C ILE A 74 -9.46 13.00 -13.99
N ASP A 75 -9.55 13.59 -15.17
CA ASP A 75 -9.53 12.82 -16.43
C ASP A 75 -8.21 12.07 -16.62
N ARG A 76 -7.08 12.73 -16.36
CA ARG A 76 -5.76 12.07 -16.43
C ARG A 76 -5.62 10.99 -15.38
N TYR A 77 -6.14 11.24 -14.18
CA TYR A 77 -6.13 10.29 -13.08
C TYR A 77 -6.89 9.02 -13.45
N ILE A 78 -8.14 9.14 -13.91
CA ILE A 78 -9.02 8.02 -14.28
C ILE A 78 -8.41 7.19 -15.42
N ASN A 79 -7.76 7.84 -16.38
CA ASN A 79 -7.12 7.16 -17.51
C ASN A 79 -5.79 6.50 -17.16
N SER A 80 -5.20 6.80 -15.99
CA SER A 80 -3.95 6.19 -15.56
C SER A 80 -4.15 4.77 -15.01
N LEU A 81 -3.20 3.87 -15.31
CA LEU A 81 -3.14 2.54 -14.71
C LEU A 81 -3.09 2.59 -13.18
N GLN A 82 -2.55 3.68 -12.60
CA GLN A 82 -2.54 3.87 -11.15
C GLN A 82 -3.95 4.00 -10.56
N TYR A 83 -4.91 4.60 -11.27
CA TYR A 83 -6.29 4.65 -10.78
C TYR A 83 -6.94 3.28 -10.77
N LYS A 84 -6.70 2.47 -11.79
CA LYS A 84 -7.20 1.08 -11.83
C LYS A 84 -6.64 0.27 -10.67
N LEU A 85 -5.34 0.39 -10.38
CA LEU A 85 -4.70 -0.29 -9.25
C LEU A 85 -5.20 0.22 -7.90
N ASP A 86 -5.40 1.53 -7.77
CA ASP A 86 -5.98 2.12 -6.56
C ASP A 86 -7.43 1.65 -6.35
N LEU A 87 -8.24 1.61 -7.42
CA LEU A 87 -9.60 1.06 -7.39
C LEU A 87 -9.61 -0.39 -6.95
N ILE A 88 -8.77 -1.24 -7.55
CA ILE A 88 -8.66 -2.66 -7.20
C ILE A 88 -8.28 -2.82 -5.73
N SER A 89 -7.34 -2.01 -5.23
CA SER A 89 -6.93 -2.02 -3.82
C SER A 89 -8.02 -1.56 -2.86
N MET A 90 -9.00 -0.80 -3.37
CA MET A 90 -10.11 -0.22 -2.59
C MET A 90 -11.45 -0.93 -2.86
N ILE A 91 -11.45 -2.02 -3.64
CA ILE A 91 -12.62 -2.88 -3.78
C ILE A 91 -13.02 -3.31 -2.36
N PRO A 92 -14.28 -3.04 -1.94
CA PRO A 92 -14.76 -3.34 -0.60
C PRO A 92 -14.77 -4.86 -0.41
N THR A 93 -13.65 -5.34 0.08
CA THR A 93 -13.41 -6.73 0.47
C THR A 93 -14.20 -7.09 1.72
N ASP A 94 -14.79 -6.09 2.39
CA ASP A 94 -15.75 -6.26 3.47
C ASP A 94 -17.04 -6.96 3.02
N ILE A 95 -17.46 -6.83 1.75
CA ILE A 95 -18.59 -7.60 1.20
C ILE A 95 -18.26 -9.10 1.18
N PHE A 96 -16.99 -9.44 0.89
CA PHE A 96 -16.52 -10.82 0.95
C PHE A 96 -16.36 -11.33 2.38
N TYR A 97 -16.02 -10.46 3.35
CA TYR A 97 -16.02 -10.81 4.77
C TYR A 97 -17.40 -11.23 5.28
N VAL A 98 -18.46 -10.58 4.81
CA VAL A 98 -19.86 -10.93 5.16
C VAL A 98 -20.25 -12.29 4.57
N TYR A 99 -19.66 -12.70 3.44
CA TYR A 99 -20.00 -13.94 2.73
C TYR A 99 -19.13 -15.14 3.12
N PHE A 100 -17.82 -14.95 3.36
CA PHE A 100 -16.85 -16.01 3.66
C PHE A 100 -16.51 -16.13 5.16
N GLY A 101 -16.82 -15.13 5.98
CA GLY A 101 -16.55 -15.14 7.42
C GLY A 101 -15.24 -14.44 7.81
N LEU A 102 -15.14 -14.04 9.10
CA LEU A 102 -14.05 -13.23 9.68
C LEU A 102 -12.67 -13.89 9.70
N ASN A 103 -12.57 -15.16 9.29
CA ASN A 103 -11.38 -15.99 9.42
C ASN A 103 -10.47 -16.02 8.19
N TYR A 104 -10.81 -15.31 7.11
CA TYR A 104 -10.02 -15.31 5.87
C TYR A 104 -9.24 -14.01 5.66
N PRO A 105 -8.02 -13.87 6.23
CA PRO A 105 -7.17 -12.69 6.03
C PRO A 105 -6.67 -12.56 4.59
N GLU A 106 -6.67 -13.65 3.81
CA GLU A 106 -6.26 -13.69 2.40
C GLU A 106 -7.07 -12.77 1.49
N ILE A 107 -8.32 -12.48 1.86
CA ILE A 107 -9.20 -11.56 1.12
C ILE A 107 -8.59 -10.14 1.08
N ARG A 108 -7.72 -9.79 2.04
CA ARG A 108 -7.04 -8.49 2.09
C ARG A 108 -5.79 -8.39 1.20
N LEU A 109 -5.38 -9.46 0.49
CA LEU A 109 -4.25 -9.42 -0.44
C LEU A 109 -4.42 -8.36 -1.55
N ASN A 110 -5.66 -7.95 -1.86
CA ASN A 110 -5.96 -6.85 -2.79
C ASN A 110 -5.27 -5.54 -2.40
N LYS A 111 -4.99 -5.32 -1.11
CA LYS A 111 -4.29 -4.11 -0.62
C LYS A 111 -2.81 -4.08 -1.00
N LEU A 112 -2.22 -5.21 -1.39
CA LEU A 112 -0.80 -5.30 -1.79
C LEU A 112 -0.51 -4.57 -3.11
N PHE A 113 -1.51 -4.37 -3.96
CA PHE A 113 -1.37 -3.64 -5.23
C PHE A 113 -1.00 -2.16 -5.07
N ARG A 114 -1.01 -1.63 -3.84
CA ARG A 114 -0.62 -0.25 -3.51
C ARG A 114 0.89 0.01 -3.44
N ILE A 115 1.74 -0.96 -3.84
CA ILE A 115 3.21 -0.81 -3.88
C ILE A 115 3.67 0.40 -4.72
N ASN A 116 2.88 0.84 -5.71
CA ASN A 116 3.19 2.02 -6.52
C ASN A 116 3.46 3.28 -5.69
N ARG A 117 2.78 3.44 -4.54
CA ARG A 117 3.01 4.60 -3.66
C ARG A 117 4.34 4.54 -2.94
N MET A 118 4.74 3.34 -2.57
CA MET A 118 6.05 3.08 -1.99
C MET A 118 7.17 3.35 -2.99
N LEU A 119 6.99 2.90 -4.23
CA LEU A 119 7.92 3.20 -5.34
C LEU A 119 8.04 4.71 -5.59
N GLU A 120 6.91 5.42 -5.62
CA GLU A 120 6.90 6.88 -5.78
C GLU A 120 7.63 7.58 -4.63
N PHE A 121 7.41 7.17 -3.39
CA PHE A 121 8.13 7.71 -2.23
C PHE A 121 9.65 7.49 -2.35
N PHE A 122 10.08 6.30 -2.77
CA PHE A 122 11.50 6.00 -2.94
C PHE A 122 12.15 6.83 -4.06
N GLN A 123 11.51 6.94 -5.22
CA GLN A 123 12.01 7.79 -6.32
C GLN A 123 12.13 9.26 -5.90
N ARG A 124 11.15 9.77 -5.14
CA ARG A 124 11.16 11.14 -4.63
C ARG A 124 12.21 11.37 -3.54
N THR A 125 12.47 10.36 -2.72
CA THR A 125 13.50 10.41 -1.68
C THR A 125 14.90 10.35 -2.29
N GLU A 126 15.08 9.54 -3.33
CA GLU A 126 16.34 9.43 -4.07
C GLU A 126 16.75 10.76 -4.73
N THR A 127 15.80 11.45 -5.35
CA THR A 127 16.06 12.75 -6.01
C THR A 127 16.34 13.90 -5.04
N ARG A 128 16.03 13.74 -3.75
CA ARG A 128 16.27 14.77 -2.71
C ARG A 128 17.51 14.52 -1.85
N THR A 129 18.00 13.28 -1.80
CA THR A 129 19.11 12.91 -0.95
C THR A 129 20.44 13.09 -1.68
N ASN A 130 21.43 13.64 -0.96
CA ASN A 130 22.80 13.83 -1.47
C ASN A 130 23.60 12.51 -1.62
N PHE A 131 23.05 11.39 -1.15
CA PHE A 131 23.64 10.05 -1.18
C PHE A 131 22.72 9.02 -1.87
N PRO A 132 22.45 9.16 -3.19
CA PRO A 132 21.49 8.31 -3.90
C PRO A 132 21.90 6.82 -3.88
N ASN A 133 23.20 6.52 -3.89
CA ASN A 133 23.70 5.14 -3.87
C ASN A 133 23.33 4.39 -2.58
N VAL A 134 23.39 5.06 -1.43
CA VAL A 134 23.04 4.45 -0.14
C VAL A 134 21.54 4.13 -0.08
N LEU A 135 20.69 5.04 -0.58
CA LEU A 135 19.25 4.79 -0.68
C LEU A 135 18.90 3.66 -1.64
N ARG A 136 19.58 3.56 -2.78
CA ARG A 136 19.38 2.45 -3.72
C ARG A 136 19.70 1.10 -3.07
N ILE A 137 20.81 1.02 -2.34
CA ILE A 137 21.20 -0.18 -1.60
C ILE A 137 20.16 -0.49 -0.51
N SER A 138 19.74 0.51 0.27
CA SER A 138 18.72 0.34 1.31
C SER A 138 17.39 -0.20 0.75
N ASN A 139 16.92 0.35 -0.38
CA ASN A 139 15.69 -0.11 -1.03
C ASN A 139 15.84 -1.55 -1.52
N LEU A 140 16.99 -1.90 -2.10
CA LEU A 140 17.26 -3.27 -2.55
C LEU A 140 17.24 -4.25 -1.36
N VAL A 141 17.94 -3.93 -0.27
CA VAL A 141 17.95 -4.74 0.95
C VAL A 141 16.54 -4.93 1.50
N MET A 142 15.75 -3.85 1.53
CA MET A 142 14.36 -3.88 1.97
C MET A 142 13.50 -4.82 1.12
N TYR A 143 13.63 -4.80 -0.21
CA TYR A 143 12.94 -5.74 -1.08
C TYR A 143 13.36 -7.19 -0.82
N ILE A 144 14.66 -7.45 -0.64
CA ILE A 144 15.17 -8.80 -0.34
C ILE A 144 14.58 -9.32 0.97
N VAL A 145 14.58 -8.50 2.04
CA VAL A 145 14.02 -8.88 3.35
C VAL A 145 12.54 -9.23 3.23
N ILE A 146 11.76 -8.43 2.50
CA ILE A 146 10.34 -8.70 2.25
C ILE A 146 10.14 -10.03 1.51
N ILE A 147 10.94 -10.29 0.47
CA ILE A 147 10.86 -11.54 -0.30
C ILE A 147 11.19 -12.75 0.59
N ILE A 148 12.23 -12.65 1.42
CA ILE A 148 12.60 -13.72 2.36
C ILE A 148 11.47 -13.96 3.37
N HIS A 149 10.89 -12.88 3.92
CA HIS A 149 9.75 -12.95 4.84
C HIS A 149 8.57 -13.70 4.20
N TRP A 150 8.20 -13.32 2.98
CA TRP A 150 7.10 -13.97 2.25
C TRP A 150 7.39 -15.44 1.99
N ASN A 151 8.61 -15.78 1.55
CA ASN A 151 9.01 -17.16 1.34
C ASN A 151 8.95 -17.98 2.64
N ALA A 152 9.39 -17.42 3.76
CA ALA A 152 9.33 -18.09 5.06
C ALA A 152 7.89 -18.33 5.51
N CYS A 153 7.01 -17.33 5.39
CA CYS A 153 5.59 -17.46 5.71
C CYS A 153 4.90 -18.51 4.81
N LEU A 154 5.11 -18.44 3.50
CA LEU A 154 4.55 -19.42 2.56
C LEU A 154 5.07 -20.84 2.83
N TYR A 155 6.37 -21.00 3.09
CA TYR A 155 6.96 -22.29 3.44
C TYR A 155 6.33 -22.89 4.70
N TYR A 156 6.14 -22.08 5.75
CA TYR A 156 5.45 -22.51 6.96
C TYR A 156 4.00 -22.92 6.67
N SER A 157 3.28 -22.12 5.88
CA SER A 157 1.90 -22.40 5.49
C SER A 157 1.73 -23.69 4.67
N PHE A 158 2.71 -24.03 3.82
CA PHE A 158 2.72 -25.27 3.05
C PHE A 158 3.18 -26.49 3.85
N SER A 159 3.99 -26.27 4.89
CA SER A 159 4.51 -27.33 5.75
C SER A 159 3.57 -27.69 6.92
N LYS A 160 2.50 -26.92 7.14
CA LYS A 160 1.43 -27.19 8.09
C LYS A 160 0.44 -28.20 7.52
#